data_AF-A0A930Z4L4-F1
#
_entry.id   AF-A0A930Z4L4-F1
#
_cell.length_a   1.000
_cell.length_b   1.000
_cell.length_c   1.000
_cell.angle_alpha   90.00
_cell.angle_beta   90.00
_cell.angle_gamma   90.00
#
_symmetry.space_group_name_H-M   'P 1'
#
loop_
_entity.id
_entity.type
_entity.pdbx_description
1 polymer ?
#
loop_
_entity_poly.entity_id
_entity_poly.type
_entity_poly.pdbx_seq_one_letter_code
_entity_poly.pdbx_strand_id
1 'polypeptide(L)'
;MDLRERRPMPRRHPWEVVRAEFFVDLLRRTGARAAGSVLDVGAGDAYLARRLAEADEGPSSITCWDIHYESDDLLNDGAVTLMRERPTRRFEGIMFMDVLEHVENDREFLEEILEECLAPDG
;
A
#
# COMPACT_ATOMS: atom_id res chain seq x y z
N MET A 1 9.32 -5.31 2.84
CA MET A 1 8.81 -5.17 4.20
C MET A 1 9.38 -6.31 5.00
N ASP A 2 9.92 -6.04 6.20
CA ASP A 2 10.35 -7.11 7.10
C ASP A 2 9.15 -8.02 7.44
N LEU A 3 9.33 -9.33 7.32
CA LEU A 3 8.31 -10.36 7.65
C LEU A 3 7.74 -10.22 9.07
N ARG A 4 8.41 -9.46 9.94
CA ARG A 4 7.95 -9.12 11.30
C ARG A 4 6.72 -8.21 11.31
N GLU A 5 6.50 -7.41 10.27
CA GLU A 5 5.36 -6.48 10.14
C GLU A 5 4.10 -7.17 9.55
N ARG A 6 4.08 -8.51 9.49
CA ARG A 6 2.94 -9.27 8.94
C ARG A 6 1.76 -9.41 9.90
N ARG A 7 1.94 -9.20 11.20
CA ARG A 7 0.88 -9.40 12.20
C ARG A 7 0.57 -8.09 12.92
N PRO A 8 -0.72 -7.76 13.10
CA PRO A 8 -1.11 -6.64 13.94
C PRO A 8 -0.48 -6.78 15.34
N MET A 9 0.32 -5.80 15.72
CA MET A 9 0.98 -5.79 17.02
C MET A 9 0.15 -4.98 18.04
N PRO A 10 -0.08 -5.48 19.27
CA PRO A 10 -0.81 -4.74 20.31
C PRO A 10 -0.16 -3.40 20.68
N ARG A 11 1.16 -3.31 20.50
CA ARG A 11 1.95 -2.10 20.62
C ARG A 11 2.85 -2.00 19.41
N ARG A 12 2.46 -1.16 18.46
CA ARG A 12 3.24 -0.91 17.25
C ARG A 12 4.52 -0.14 17.57
N HIS A 13 5.58 -0.39 16.81
CA HIS A 13 6.85 0.28 17.06
C HIS A 13 6.70 1.80 16.78
N PRO A 14 7.28 2.70 17.61
CA PRO A 14 7.10 4.14 17.45
C PRO A 14 7.49 4.66 16.05
N TRP A 15 8.51 4.06 15.43
CA TRP A 15 8.90 4.40 14.07
C TRP A 15 7.77 4.18 13.06
N GLU A 16 7.00 3.10 13.17
CA GLU A 16 5.92 2.79 12.22
C GLU A 16 4.75 3.78 12.39
N VAL A 17 4.47 4.19 13.63
CA VAL A 17 3.45 5.19 13.95
C VAL A 17 3.81 6.53 13.32
N VAL A 18 5.04 7.00 13.55
CA VAL A 18 5.54 8.28 13.00
C VAL A 18 5.66 8.22 11.48
N ARG A 19 6.07 7.09 10.90
CA ARG A 19 6.08 6.87 9.44
C ARG A 19 4.69 7.07 8.84
N ALA A 20 3.67 6.44 9.43
CA ALA A 20 2.30 6.58 8.94
C ALA A 20 1.79 8.02 9.07
N GLU A 21 2.04 8.68 10.19
CA GLU A 21 1.67 10.09 10.39
C GLU A 21 2.34 11.02 9.38
N PHE A 22 3.62 10.79 9.08
CA PHE A 22 4.35 11.54 8.07
C PHE A 22 3.68 11.45 6.69
N PHE A 23 3.32 10.25 6.23
CA PHE A 23 2.69 10.06 4.92
C PHE A 23 1.28 10.62 4.85
N VAL A 24 0.48 10.47 5.92
CA VAL A 24 -0.84 11.11 6.03
C VAL A 24 -0.70 12.63 5.88
N ASP A 25 0.24 13.24 6.60
CA ASP A 25 0.46 14.69 6.53
C ASP A 25 1.04 15.14 5.19
N LEU A 26 1.91 14.34 4.58
CA LEU A 26 2.50 14.64 3.28
C LEU A 26 1.44 14.69 2.17
N LEU A 27 0.56 13.69 2.12
CA LEU A 27 -0.50 13.63 1.12
C LEU A 27 -1.48 14.79 1.30
N ARG A 28 -1.88 15.08 2.54
CA ARG A 28 -2.73 16.24 2.86
C ARG A 28 -2.12 17.56 2.38
N ARG A 29 -0.80 17.76 2.55
CA ARG A 29 -0.12 19.01 2.19
C ARG A 29 0.12 19.18 0.70
N THR A 30 0.41 18.09 0.01
CA THR A 30 0.76 18.12 -1.42
C THR A 30 -0.47 18.14 -2.31
N GLY A 31 -1.63 17.67 -1.80
CA GLY A 31 -2.81 17.45 -2.63
C GLY A 31 -2.53 16.45 -3.76
N ALA A 32 -1.45 15.65 -3.66
CA ALA A 32 -1.15 14.56 -4.56
C ALA A 32 -2.37 13.66 -4.56
N ARG A 33 -3.11 13.68 -5.67
CA ARG A 33 -4.54 13.32 -5.78
C ARG A 33 -4.87 12.05 -4.99
N ALA A 34 -5.22 12.25 -3.74
CA ALA A 34 -5.63 11.20 -2.83
C ALA A 34 -7.12 10.87 -3.02
N ALA A 35 -7.78 11.24 -4.11
CA ALA A 35 -9.16 10.83 -4.38
C ALA A 35 -9.26 9.51 -5.15
N GLY A 36 -8.13 8.97 -5.63
CA GLY A 36 -8.08 7.82 -6.53
C GLY A 36 -7.96 6.46 -5.84
N SER A 37 -8.03 5.40 -6.64
CA SER A 37 -7.68 4.06 -6.19
C SER A 37 -6.15 3.89 -6.18
N VAL A 38 -5.59 3.44 -5.07
CA VAL A 38 -4.15 3.25 -4.88
C VAL A 38 -3.80 1.77 -4.73
N LEU A 39 -2.66 1.36 -5.28
CA LEU A 39 -2.03 0.06 -5.04
C LEU A 39 -0.89 0.22 -4.03
N ASP A 40 -0.94 -0.53 -2.93
CA ASP A 40 0.14 -0.66 -1.95
C ASP A 40 0.81 -2.03 -2.14
N VAL A 41 2.00 -2.04 -2.74
CA VAL A 41 2.77 -3.25 -3.04
C VAL A 41 3.59 -3.61 -1.80
N GLY A 42 3.59 -4.90 -1.42
CA GLY A 42 4.30 -5.38 -0.23
C GLY A 42 3.77 -4.79 1.07
N ALA A 43 2.45 -4.65 1.17
CA ALA A 43 1.77 -3.89 2.20
C ALA A 43 1.89 -4.45 3.65
N GLY A 44 2.40 -5.68 3.83
CA GLY A 44 2.40 -6.43 5.09
C GLY A 44 1.10 -6.30 5.84
N ASP A 45 1.07 -5.94 7.12
CA ASP A 45 -0.19 -5.87 7.87
C ASP A 45 -1.15 -4.71 7.49
N ALA A 46 -0.89 -4.02 6.38
CA ALA A 46 -1.72 -2.96 5.79
C ALA A 46 -1.95 -1.76 6.73
N TYR A 47 -1.08 -1.56 7.73
CA TYR A 47 -1.25 -0.46 8.68
C TYR A 47 -1.19 0.91 8.03
N LEU A 48 -0.20 1.15 7.15
CA LEU A 48 -0.11 2.42 6.45
C LEU A 48 -1.38 2.65 5.60
N ALA A 49 -1.80 1.66 4.83
CA ALA A 49 -3.03 1.72 4.04
C ALA A 49 -4.25 2.07 4.90
N ARG A 50 -4.46 1.40 6.04
CA ARG A 50 -5.57 1.71 6.95
C ARG A 50 -5.49 3.16 7.46
N ARG A 51 -4.30 3.62 7.87
CA ARG A 51 -4.08 5.00 8.33
C ARG A 51 -4.36 6.04 7.24
N LEU A 52 -4.04 5.72 5.98
CA LEU A 52 -4.32 6.56 4.83
C LEU A 52 -5.81 6.57 4.46
N ALA A 53 -6.47 5.41 4.51
CA ALA A 53 -7.91 5.30 4.25
C ALA A 53 -8.77 6.00 5.32
N GLU A 54 -8.30 6.05 6.56
CA GLU A 54 -8.94 6.79 7.66
C GLU A 54 -8.66 8.31 7.64
N ALA A 55 -7.70 8.77 6.83
CA ALA A 55 -7.34 10.18 6.76
C ALA A 55 -8.40 10.98 6.00
N ASP A 56 -8.67 12.19 6.48
CA ASP A 56 -9.49 13.15 5.74
C ASP A 56 -8.81 13.48 4.40
N GLU A 57 -9.59 13.46 3.32
CA GLU A 57 -9.12 13.53 1.93
C GLU A 57 -8.12 12.42 1.51
N GLY A 58 -8.14 11.27 2.18
CA GLY A 58 -7.35 10.09 1.81
C GLY A 58 -7.89 9.32 0.58
N PRO A 59 -7.11 8.34 0.04
CA PRO A 59 -7.49 7.51 -1.10
C PRO A 59 -8.93 6.99 -1.05
N SER A 60 -9.65 7.01 -2.19
CA SER A 60 -11.01 6.46 -2.24
C SER A 60 -11.04 4.96 -2.03
N SER A 61 -9.95 4.27 -2.37
CA SER A 61 -9.72 2.86 -2.08
C SER A 61 -8.23 2.55 -2.12
N ILE A 62 -7.80 1.58 -1.31
CA ILE A 62 -6.43 1.07 -1.31
C ILE A 62 -6.47 -0.45 -1.46
N THR A 63 -5.83 -0.95 -2.51
CA THR A 63 -5.56 -2.38 -2.68
C THR A 63 -4.17 -2.68 -2.16
N CYS A 64 -4.10 -3.46 -1.09
CA CYS A 64 -2.89 -3.99 -0.48
C CYS A 64 -2.57 -5.33 -1.12
N TRP A 65 -1.45 -5.41 -1.82
CA TRP A 65 -0.95 -6.64 -2.42
C TRP A 65 0.27 -7.13 -1.66
N ASP A 66 0.17 -8.30 -1.03
CA ASP A 66 1.30 -8.94 -0.36
C ASP A 66 1.28 -10.45 -0.59
N ILE A 67 2.39 -10.98 -1.11
CA ILE A 67 2.54 -12.41 -1.42
C ILE A 67 2.51 -13.29 -0.17
N HIS A 68 2.67 -12.72 1.02
CA HIS A 68 2.71 -13.42 2.30
C HIS A 68 1.37 -13.44 3.04
N TYR A 69 0.31 -12.81 2.52
CA TYR A 69 -1.02 -12.92 3.12
C TYR A 69 -1.50 -14.36 3.18
N GLU A 70 -2.14 -14.75 4.26
CA GLU A 70 -2.83 -16.04 4.43
C GLU A 70 -4.34 -15.88 4.14
N SER A 71 -5.07 -16.98 4.02
CA SER A 71 -6.51 -16.90 3.67
C SER A 71 -7.33 -16.09 4.66
N ASP A 72 -6.91 -16.09 5.93
CA ASP A 72 -7.55 -15.32 7.01
C ASP A 72 -7.21 -13.82 6.98
N ASP A 73 -6.16 -13.43 6.25
CA ASP A 73 -5.79 -12.02 6.07
C ASP A 73 -6.60 -11.35 4.95
N LEU A 74 -7.14 -12.14 4.01
CA LEU A 74 -7.85 -11.63 2.85
C LEU A 74 -9.14 -10.93 3.27
N LEU A 75 -9.32 -9.71 2.81
CA LEU A 75 -10.41 -8.83 3.22
C LEU A 75 -10.77 -7.88 2.09
N ASN A 76 -12.03 -7.48 2.04
CA ASN A 76 -12.47 -6.29 1.32
C ASN A 76 -13.57 -5.61 2.14
N ASP A 77 -13.31 -4.40 2.63
CA ASP A 77 -14.27 -3.58 3.38
C ASP A 77 -14.72 -2.31 2.62
N GLY A 78 -14.38 -2.23 1.33
CA GLY A 78 -14.66 -1.10 0.44
C GLY A 78 -13.56 -0.03 0.44
N ALA A 79 -12.99 0.31 1.60
CA ALA A 79 -11.89 1.26 1.69
C ALA A 79 -10.53 0.59 1.50
N VAL A 80 -10.36 -0.60 2.06
CA VAL A 80 -9.14 -1.41 1.97
C VAL A 80 -9.49 -2.81 1.45
N THR A 81 -8.68 -3.28 0.49
CA THR A 81 -8.71 -4.66 -0.01
C THR A 81 -7.35 -5.31 0.22
N LEU A 82 -7.30 -6.44 0.92
CA LEU A 82 -6.08 -7.25 1.09
C LEU A 82 -6.13 -8.45 0.15
N MET A 83 -5.14 -8.57 -0.73
CA MET A 83 -5.07 -9.65 -1.72
C MET A 83 -3.65 -10.21 -1.85
N ARG A 84 -3.56 -11.53 -2.03
CA ARG A 84 -2.29 -12.23 -2.26
C ARG A 84 -1.88 -12.24 -3.73
N GLU A 85 -2.87 -12.39 -4.60
CA GLU A 85 -2.65 -12.49 -6.03
C GLU A 85 -2.32 -11.12 -6.63
N ARG A 86 -1.54 -11.11 -7.72
CA ARG A 86 -1.21 -9.87 -8.43
C ARG A 86 -2.49 -9.21 -8.94
N PRO A 87 -2.69 -7.90 -8.71
CA PRO A 87 -3.87 -7.20 -9.21
C PRO A 87 -3.83 -7.09 -10.74
N THR A 88 -4.99 -7.24 -11.39
CA THR A 88 -5.14 -7.19 -12.85
C THR A 88 -5.78 -5.89 -13.36
N ARG A 89 -6.01 -4.92 -12.46
CA ARG A 89 -6.57 -3.60 -12.76
C ARG A 89 -5.51 -2.52 -12.67
N ARG A 90 -5.82 -1.35 -13.22
CA ARG A 90 -5.01 -0.13 -13.09
C ARG A 90 -5.45 0.73 -11.91
N PHE A 91 -4.49 1.50 -11.38
CA PHE A 91 -4.59 2.36 -10.20
C PHE A 91 -4.07 3.75 -10.53
N GLU A 92 -4.61 4.75 -9.86
CA GLU A 92 -4.23 6.16 -10.04
C GLU A 92 -3.00 6.54 -9.21
N GLY A 93 -2.53 5.63 -8.35
CA GLY A 93 -1.27 5.75 -7.63
C GLY A 93 -0.76 4.38 -7.21
N ILE A 94 0.55 4.24 -7.11
CA ILE A 94 1.22 3.03 -6.65
C ILE A 94 2.25 3.40 -5.59
N MET A 95 2.26 2.66 -4.49
CA MET A 95 3.21 2.79 -3.39
C MET A 95 4.07 1.54 -3.27
N PHE A 96 5.36 1.75 -3.05
CA PHE A 96 6.34 0.71 -2.72
C PHE A 96 7.04 1.12 -1.43
N MET A 97 6.61 0.56 -0.31
CA MET A 97 7.16 0.90 1.00
C MET A 97 8.09 -0.20 1.49
N ASP A 98 9.40 0.06 1.46
CA ASP A 98 10.41 -0.91 1.90
C ASP A 98 10.31 -2.23 1.09
N VAL A 99 10.04 -2.16 -0.22
CA VAL A 99 9.85 -3.34 -1.10
C VAL A 99 11.03 -3.58 -2.04
N LEU A 100 11.40 -2.57 -2.83
CA LEU A 100 12.29 -2.74 -3.98
C LEU A 100 13.67 -3.25 -3.57
N GLU A 101 14.15 -2.91 -2.37
CA GLU A 101 15.42 -3.41 -1.80
C GLU A 101 15.44 -4.93 -1.55
N HIS A 102 14.28 -5.58 -1.53
CA HIS A 102 14.16 -7.03 -1.37
C HIS A 102 13.91 -7.77 -2.68
N VAL A 103 13.78 -7.04 -3.80
CA VAL A 103 13.54 -7.61 -5.12
C VAL A 103 14.87 -7.72 -5.87
N GLU A 104 15.21 -8.93 -6.35
CA GLU A 104 16.48 -9.18 -7.04
C GLU A 104 16.62 -8.37 -8.33
N ASN A 105 15.57 -8.36 -9.16
CA ASN A 105 15.47 -7.55 -10.38
C ASN A 105 14.50 -6.39 -10.17
N ASP A 106 14.82 -5.50 -9.22
CA ASP A 106 13.97 -4.39 -8.78
C ASP A 106 13.46 -3.50 -9.94
N ARG A 107 14.31 -3.22 -10.92
CA ARG A 107 13.98 -2.41 -12.09
C ARG A 107 12.95 -3.07 -12.99
N GLU A 108 13.17 -4.33 -13.35
CA GLU A 108 12.24 -5.08 -14.21
C GLU A 108 10.89 -5.22 -13.51
N PHE A 109 10.90 -5.55 -12.23
CA PHE A 109 9.69 -5.59 -11.41
C PHE A 109 8.96 -4.24 -11.38
N LEU A 110 9.66 -3.13 -11.18
CA LEU A 110 9.06 -1.80 -11.20
C LEU A 110 8.46 -1.47 -12.57
N GLU A 111 9.20 -1.72 -13.64
CA GLU A 111 8.74 -1.48 -15.02
C GLU A 111 7.46 -2.26 -15.32
N GLU A 112 7.42 -3.56 -14.98
CA GLU A 112 6.22 -4.38 -15.15
C GLU A 112 5.01 -3.85 -14.36
N ILE A 113 5.20 -3.45 -13.10
CA ILE A 113 4.10 -2.94 -12.27
C ILE A 113 3.58 -1.60 -12.81
N LEU A 114 4.46 -0.71 -13.27
CA LEU A 114 4.03 0.53 -13.90
C LEU A 114 3.27 0.26 -15.21
N GLU A 115 3.77 -0.64 -16.05
CA GLU A 115 3.15 -0.98 -17.33
C GLU A 115 1.78 -1.63 -17.17
N GLU A 116 1.59 -2.50 -16.18
CA GLU A 116 0.35 -3.27 -16.00
C GLU A 116 -0.65 -2.59 -15.07
N CYS A 117 -0.18 -1.92 -14.02
CA CYS A 117 -1.02 -1.46 -12.91
C CYS A 117 -1.14 0.07 -12.82
N LEU A 118 -0.33 0.89 -13.48
CA LEU A 118 -0.49 2.35 -13.41
C LEU A 118 -1.52 2.83 -14.45
N ALA A 119 -2.46 3.69 -14.04
CA ALA A 119 -3.36 4.36 -14.96
C ALA A 119 -2.61 5.41 -15.81
N PRO A 120 -3.08 5.76 -17.02
CA PRO A 120 -2.39 6.72 -17.89
C PRO A 120 -2.17 8.12 -17.28
N ASP A 121 -3.01 8.53 -16.33
CA ASP A 121 -2.96 9.83 -15.64
C ASP A 121 -2.41 9.72 -14.19
N GLY A 122 -1.83 8.57 -13.83
CA GLY A 122 -1.25 8.27 -12.52
C GLY A 122 0.22 8.64 -12.39
#